data_AF-A0A3B9VVK7-F1
#
_entry.id   AF-A0A3B9VVK7-F1
#
_cell.length_a   1.000
_cell.length_b   1.000
_cell.length_c   1.000
_cell.angle_alpha   90.00
_cell.angle_beta   90.00
_cell.angle_gamma   90.00
#
_symmetry.space_group_name_H-M   'P 1'
#
loop_
_entity.id
_entity.type
_entity.pdbx_description
1 polymer ?
#
loop_
_entity_poly.entity_id
_entity_poly.type
_entity_poly.pdbx_seq_one_letter_code
_entity_poly.pdbx_strand_id
1 'polypeptide(L)'
;GPVVAKLQGENYYSSVVIKVPDARPAQLGFVGFFLPTAFVTDAGVSFSGDPDLFNPQLTLNSYYGDLGLDKGSPQNVFELDVSKLTPLNARNLAAGG
;
A
#
# COMPACT_ATOMS: atom_id res chain seq x y z
N GLY A 1 -2.92 -13.77 8.86
CA GLY A 1 -4.37 -13.78 8.58
C GLY A 1 -4.66 -12.86 7.40
N PRO A 2 -5.91 -12.77 6.93
CA PRO A 2 -6.31 -11.84 5.87
C PRO A 2 -6.07 -10.37 6.30
N VAL A 3 -5.75 -9.52 5.32
CA VAL A 3 -5.60 -8.06 5.49
C VAL A 3 -6.87 -7.38 5.01
N VAL A 4 -7.40 -6.45 5.80
CA VAL A 4 -8.57 -5.66 5.41
C VAL A 4 -8.11 -4.52 4.49
N ALA A 5 -8.69 -4.45 3.30
CA ALA A 5 -8.56 -3.31 2.40
C ALA A 5 -9.77 -2.37 2.58
N LYS A 6 -9.57 -1.08 2.35
CA LYS A 6 -10.64 -0.09 2.37
C LYS A 6 -11.09 0.19 0.93
N LEU A 7 -12.37 -0.02 0.64
CA LEU A 7 -12.98 0.30 -0.64
C LEU A 7 -12.99 1.82 -0.86
N GLN A 8 -12.63 2.28 -2.06
CA GLN A 8 -12.47 3.72 -2.34
C GLN A 8 -13.35 4.22 -3.49
N GLY A 9 -14.00 3.34 -4.27
CA GLY A 9 -14.87 3.74 -5.39
C GLY A 9 -15.76 2.61 -5.93
N GLU A 10 -16.60 2.95 -6.92
CA GLU A 10 -17.59 2.02 -7.53
C GLU A 10 -16.95 0.91 -8.38
N ASN A 11 -15.78 1.18 -8.95
CA ASN A 11 -14.91 0.20 -9.64
C ASN A 11 -14.10 -0.68 -8.68
N TYR A 12 -14.48 -0.69 -7.40
CA TYR A 12 -13.96 -1.53 -6.32
C TYR A 12 -12.45 -1.50 -6.07
N TYR A 13 -11.74 -0.51 -6.61
CA TYR A 13 -10.35 -0.29 -6.19
C TYR A 13 -10.31 -0.01 -4.69
N SER A 14 -9.31 -0.61 -4.04
CA SER A 14 -9.23 -0.61 -2.59
C SER A 14 -7.84 -0.19 -2.14
N SER A 15 -7.76 0.73 -1.18
CA SER A 15 -6.50 1.07 -0.53
C SER A 15 -6.11 -0.01 0.48
N VAL A 16 -4.82 -0.35 0.51
CA VAL A 16 -4.26 -1.37 1.39
C VAL A 16 -3.16 -0.73 2.23
N VAL A 17 -3.22 -0.95 3.54
CA VAL A 17 -2.13 -0.64 4.47
C VAL A 17 -1.78 -1.89 5.25
N ILE A 18 -0.50 -2.22 5.30
CA ILE A 18 0.03 -3.35 6.07
C ILE A 18 1.13 -2.82 6.97
N LYS A 19 0.96 -3.02 8.27
CA LYS A 19 1.96 -2.68 9.30
C LYS A 19 2.46 -3.97 9.91
N VAL A 20 3.77 -4.20 9.82
CA VAL A 20 4.42 -5.42 10.32
C VAL A 20 5.42 -5.02 11.41
N PRO A 21 4.95 -4.74 12.64
CA PRO A 21 5.81 -4.27 13.72
C PRO A 21 6.84 -5.32 14.17
N ASP A 22 6.52 -6.60 14.03
CA ASP A 22 7.41 -7.68 14.48
C ASP A 22 8.45 -8.11 13.43
N ALA A 23 8.48 -7.45 12.26
CA ALA A 23 9.47 -7.74 11.23
C ALA A 23 10.90 -7.45 11.72
N ARG A 24 11.87 -8.23 11.21
CA ARG A 24 13.29 -8.13 11.55
C ARG A 24 14.12 -7.97 10.27
N PRO A 25 15.24 -7.21 10.30
CA PRO A 25 15.81 -6.52 11.47
C PRO A 25 15.08 -5.22 11.84
N ALA A 26 14.21 -4.70 10.98
CA ALA A 26 13.42 -3.49 11.22
C ALA A 26 11.94 -3.73 10.88
N GLN A 27 11.05 -2.92 11.47
CA GLN A 27 9.63 -2.96 11.18
C GLN A 27 9.37 -2.57 9.72
N LEU A 28 8.32 -3.14 9.12
CA LEU A 28 7.97 -2.91 7.72
C LEU A 28 6.58 -2.30 7.59
N GLY A 29 6.47 -1.32 6.71
CA GLY A 29 5.21 -0.69 6.33
C GLY A 29 4.98 -0.80 4.84
N PHE A 30 3.74 -1.11 4.45
CA PHE A 30 3.33 -1.16 3.05
C PHE A 30 2.07 -0.34 2.86
N VAL A 31 2.01 0.41 1.76
CA VAL A 31 0.83 1.18 1.37
C VAL A 31 0.65 1.11 -0.15
N GLY A 32 -0.59 0.98 -0.59
CA GLY A 32 -0.91 1.05 -2.00
C GLY A 32 -2.34 0.64 -2.30
N PHE A 33 -2.56 0.02 -3.46
CA PHE A 33 -3.89 -0.25 -3.99
C PHE A 33 -4.02 -1.65 -4.56
N PHE A 34 -5.17 -2.25 -4.32
CA PHE A 34 -5.67 -3.37 -5.10
C PHE A 34 -6.58 -2.85 -6.23
N LEU A 35 -6.31 -3.28 -7.46
CA LEU A 35 -7.00 -2.89 -8.68
C LEU A 35 -7.61 -4.14 -9.32
N PRO A 36 -8.93 -4.38 -9.23
CA PRO A 36 -9.57 -5.55 -9.84
C PRO A 36 -9.32 -5.70 -11.35
N THR A 37 -9.39 -4.58 -12.08
CA THR A 37 -9.09 -4.52 -13.51
C THR A 37 -8.12 -3.37 -13.78
N ALA A 38 -6.82 -3.64 -13.66
CA ALA A 38 -5.78 -2.62 -13.78
C ALA A 38 -5.55 -2.15 -15.22
N PHE A 39 -5.44 -0.83 -15.38
CA PHE A 39 -4.96 -0.13 -16.56
C PHE A 39 -3.85 0.85 -16.15
N VAL A 40 -3.05 1.29 -17.12
CA VAL A 40 -1.99 2.29 -16.94
C VAL A 40 -2.21 3.40 -17.96
N THR A 41 -2.22 4.66 -17.51
CA THR A 41 -2.29 5.81 -18.41
C THR A 41 -0.99 6.01 -19.17
N ASP A 42 -0.99 6.82 -20.23
CA ASP A 42 0.23 7.18 -20.95
C ASP A 42 1.29 7.85 -20.06
N ALA A 43 0.87 8.44 -18.93
CA ALA A 43 1.74 9.01 -17.91
C ALA A 43 2.27 7.99 -16.88
N GLY A 44 1.99 6.69 -17.05
CA GLY A 44 2.44 5.63 -16.14
C GLY A 44 1.60 5.48 -14.86
N VAL A 45 0.42 6.11 -14.78
CA VAL A 45 -0.43 6.06 -13.59
C VAL A 45 -1.37 4.87 -13.66
N SER A 46 -1.32 3.96 -12.69
CA SER A 46 -2.23 2.81 -12.60
C SER A 46 -3.61 3.21 -12.05
N PHE A 47 -4.68 2.63 -12.60
CA PHE A 47 -6.06 2.77 -12.10
C PHE A 47 -6.88 1.50 -12.36
N SER A 48 -8.04 1.35 -11.70
CA SER A 48 -8.98 0.25 -12.00
C SER A 48 -10.05 0.72 -12.97
N GLY A 49 -10.30 -0.02 -14.05
CA GLY A 49 -11.33 0.32 -15.03
C GLY A 49 -12.71 -0.31 -14.76
N ASP A 50 -12.75 -1.41 -14.00
CA ASP A 50 -13.95 -2.21 -13.79
C ASP A 50 -13.91 -2.86 -12.38
N PRO A 51 -15.06 -3.06 -11.70
CA PRO A 51 -15.11 -3.75 -10.40
C PRO A 51 -14.82 -5.26 -10.47
N ASP A 52 -15.00 -5.91 -11.62
CA ASP A 52 -14.70 -7.34 -11.79
C ASP A 52 -13.18 -7.61 -11.86
N LEU A 53 -12.79 -8.85 -11.61
CA LEU A 53 -11.40 -9.29 -11.50
C LEU A 53 -10.77 -9.66 -12.85
N PHE A 54 -10.89 -8.82 -13.89
CA PHE A 54 -10.37 -9.16 -15.23
C PHE A 54 -8.85 -9.04 -15.34
N ASN A 55 -8.23 -8.14 -14.59
CA ASN A 55 -6.77 -7.97 -14.56
C ASN A 55 -6.32 -7.52 -13.16
N PRO A 56 -6.39 -8.41 -12.15
CA PRO A 56 -6.19 -8.03 -10.76
C PRO A 56 -4.72 -7.74 -10.49
N GLN A 57 -4.44 -6.55 -9.96
CA GLN A 57 -3.10 -6.15 -9.57
C GLN A 57 -3.09 -5.61 -8.15
N LEU A 58 -2.11 -6.04 -7.37
CA LEU A 58 -1.77 -5.44 -6.09
C LEU A 58 -0.51 -4.59 -6.28
N THR A 59 -0.64 -3.30 -5.99
CA THR A 59 0.47 -2.36 -6.11
C THR A 59 0.81 -1.83 -4.73
N LEU A 60 2.08 -1.94 -4.33
CA LEU A 60 2.53 -1.56 -2.99
C LEU A 60 3.84 -0.79 -3.07
N ASN A 61 3.90 0.33 -2.35
CA ASN A 61 5.16 0.88 -1.89
C ASN A 61 5.52 0.23 -0.55
N SER A 62 6.80 -0.01 -0.31
CA SER A 62 7.34 -0.64 0.89
C SER A 62 8.38 0.26 1.56
N TYR A 63 8.37 0.24 2.89
CA TYR A 63 9.17 1.10 3.73
C TYR A 63 9.66 0.31 4.96
N TYR A 64 10.79 0.75 5.53
CA TYR A 64 11.23 0.30 6.85
C TYR A 64 11.48 1.47 7.80
N GLY A 65 11.35 1.21 9.10
CA GLY A 65 11.58 2.20 10.16
C GLY A 65 10.66 1.99 11.37
N ASP A 66 10.63 2.95 12.30
CA ASP A 66 9.72 2.94 13.45
C ASP A 66 8.29 3.27 13.01
N LEU A 67 7.37 2.31 13.11
CA LEU A 67 5.95 2.50 12.76
C LEU A 67 5.15 3.23 13.85
N GLY A 68 5.76 3.52 14.99
CA GLY A 68 5.12 4.18 16.14
C GLY A 68 4.16 3.29 16.94
N LEU A 69 4.08 2.00 16.62
CA LEU A 69 3.13 1.06 17.23
C LEU A 69 3.55 0.59 18.63
N ASP A 70 4.85 0.60 18.93
CA ASP A 70 5.38 0.09 20.20
C ASP A 70 5.11 1.03 21.39
N LYS A 71 4.59 2.24 21.11
CA LYS A 71 4.38 3.32 22.10
C LYS A 71 2.98 3.30 22.72
N GLY A 72 2.13 2.33 22.35
CA GLY A 72 0.77 2.18 22.89
C GLY A 72 -0.21 3.30 22.48
N SER A 73 0.20 4.20 21.58
CA SER A 73 -0.68 5.25 21.05
C SER A 73 -1.53 4.69 19.92
N PRO A 74 -2.86 4.91 19.89
CA PRO A 74 -3.72 4.47 18.81
C PRO A 74 -3.22 4.98 17.44
N GLN A 75 -3.28 4.11 16.43
CA GLN A 75 -2.88 4.43 15.05
C GLN A 75 -4.01 4.09 14.09
N ASN A 76 -4.16 4.90 13.03
CA ASN A 76 -5.08 4.61 11.94
C ASN A 76 -4.65 3.33 11.21
N VAL A 77 -5.55 2.37 11.01
CA VAL A 77 -5.23 1.11 10.31
C VAL A 77 -5.28 1.24 8.78
N PHE A 78 -5.86 2.32 8.26
CA PHE A 78 -5.99 2.58 6.81
C PHE A 78 -5.00 3.62 6.29
N GLU A 79 -4.15 4.17 7.15
CA GLU A 79 -3.13 5.14 6.78
C GLU A 79 -1.78 4.76 7.38
N LEU A 80 -0.71 5.08 6.65
CA LEU A 80 0.66 4.91 7.06
C LEU A 80 1.38 6.25 6.92
N ASP A 81 1.85 6.82 8.04
CA ASP A 81 2.75 7.96 8.01
C ASP A 81 4.15 7.49 7.59
N VAL A 82 4.53 7.89 6.37
CA VAL A 82 5.83 7.54 5.77
C VAL A 82 6.88 8.62 5.93
N SER A 83 6.54 9.76 6.57
CA SER A 83 7.42 10.95 6.63
C SER A 83 8.77 10.68 7.30
N LYS A 84 8.83 9.70 8.21
CA LYS A 84 10.04 9.28 8.94
C LYS A 84 10.53 7.88 8.54
N LEU A 85 9.88 7.24 7.57
CA LEU A 85 10.26 5.90 7.11
C LEU A 85 11.19 6.00 5.92
N THR A 86 12.05 4.99 5.77
CA THR A 86 12.94 4.90 4.61
C THR A 86 12.29 4.00 3.55
N PRO A 87 12.14 4.48 2.30
CA PRO A 87 11.56 3.67 1.24
C PRO A 87 12.51 2.53 0.84
N LEU A 88 11.97 1.32 0.70
CA LEU A 88 12.67 0.14 0.16
C LEU A 88 12.36 -0.04 -1.32
N ASN A 89 11.08 0.06 -1.65
CA ASN A 89 10.59 0.03 -3.01
C ASN A 89 9.39 0.97 -3.12
N ALA A 90 9.47 1.97 -3.99
CA ALA A 90 8.40 2.92 -4.22
C ALA A 90 8.49 3.46 -5.64
N ARG A 91 7.33 3.79 -6.22
CA ARG A 91 7.21 4.29 -7.61
C ARG A 91 8.02 5.54 -7.93
N ASN A 92 8.41 6.31 -6.91
CA ASN A 92 9.24 7.51 -7.07
C ASN A 92 10.76 7.21 -7.00
N LEU A 93 11.17 5.95 -6.80
CA LEU A 93 12.55 5.52 -6.86
C LEU A 93 12.94 5.12 -8.30
N ALA A 94 14.24 5.11 -8.60
CA ALA A 94 14.75 4.68 -9.91
C ALA A 94 14.36 3.23 -10.27
N ALA A 95 14.08 2.39 -9.26
CA ALA A 95 13.59 1.03 -9.46
C ALA A 95 12.14 0.98 -10.00
N GLY A 96 11.39 2.08 -9.95
CA GLY A 96 10.07 2.22 -10.57
C GLY A 96 8.89 1.64 -9.78
N GLY A 97 9.14 0.96 -8.65
CA GLY A 97 8.09 0.17 -7.99
C GLY A 97 8.05 -1.25 -8.54
#